data_AF-D5MFF1-F1
#
_entry.id   AF-D5MFF1-F1
#
_cell.length_a   1.000
_cell.length_b   1.000
_cell.length_c   1.000
_cell.angle_alpha   90.00
_cell.angle_beta   90.00
_cell.angle_gamma   90.00
#
_symmetry.space_group_name_H-M   'P 1'
#
loop_
_entity.id
_entity.type
_entity.pdbx_description
1 polymer ?
#
loop_
_entity_poly.entity_id
_entity_poly.type
_entity_poly.pdbx_seq_one_letter_code
_entity_poly.pdbx_strand_id
1 'polypeptide(L)'
;MTVSSQAATPSTPNTLYGHRFRNSTLLEAALTHPSSTDPSQADVRLRYQRLEFLGDAVWSLYVSDALVSLLPTASEGELTQRRAGLVSATALADMAQLHGLAPLLLLSKGEELTGGRLKTRVLSSSFEAVIGAIYLDGGLEAIRDLAREACVNTLEGEHVTLDPKTALQHLAQSLLHATPRYRLIRRSGAPHAPTFEVEVIVGQSPIAKGKGRNRQEAERAAAQDALSSLREPSATISSGNNEIPY
;
A
#
# COMPACT_ATOMS: atom_id res chain seq x y z
N MET A 1 51.41 -1.21 19.19
CA MET A 1 50.43 -0.12 19.30
C MET A 1 49.40 -0.32 18.20
N THR A 2 48.32 -1.02 18.54
CA THR A 2 47.25 -1.36 17.59
C THR A 2 46.30 -0.18 17.55
N VAL A 3 46.22 0.48 16.40
CA VAL A 3 45.30 1.59 16.15
C VAL A 3 43.89 1.03 16.14
N SER A 4 43.11 1.32 17.18
CA SER A 4 41.67 1.04 17.21
C SER A 4 40.98 1.89 16.17
N SER A 5 40.53 1.24 15.10
CA SER A 5 39.61 1.78 14.09
C SER A 5 38.28 2.13 14.76
N GLN A 6 38.08 3.42 15.07
CA GLN A 6 36.74 3.97 15.31
C GLN A 6 35.96 3.85 14.00
N ALA A 7 34.99 2.94 13.94
CA ALA A 7 34.00 2.94 12.88
C ALA A 7 33.23 4.27 12.95
N ALA A 8 33.26 5.03 11.86
CA ALA A 8 32.53 6.28 11.75
C ALA A 8 31.03 6.01 11.97
N THR A 9 30.45 6.58 13.02
CA THR A 9 29.00 6.58 13.23
C THR A 9 28.37 7.26 12.03
N PRO A 10 27.42 6.63 11.31
CA PRO A 10 26.73 7.30 10.22
C PRO A 10 26.09 8.58 10.75
N SER A 11 26.36 9.71 10.09
CA SER A 11 25.77 10.99 10.48
C SER A 11 24.25 10.89 10.37
N THR A 12 23.55 10.96 11.50
CA THR A 12 22.09 10.93 11.54
C THR A 12 21.54 12.00 10.59
N PRO A 13 20.68 11.63 9.61
CA PRO A 13 20.12 12.61 8.70
C PRO A 13 19.26 13.61 9.47
N ASN A 14 19.20 14.86 9.02
CA ASN A 14 18.30 15.86 9.61
C ASN A 14 16.88 15.82 9.01
N THR A 15 16.67 14.98 8.00
CA THR A 15 15.41 14.83 7.27
C THR A 15 15.08 13.35 7.14
N LEU A 16 13.85 12.95 7.49
CA LEU A 16 13.36 11.59 7.35
C LEU A 16 11.87 11.63 7.01
N TYR A 17 11.44 10.77 6.08
CA TYR A 17 10.06 10.70 5.59
C TYR A 17 9.49 12.06 5.15
N GLY A 18 10.30 12.87 4.47
CA GLY A 18 9.89 14.21 4.01
C GLY A 18 9.84 15.28 5.10
N HIS A 19 10.09 14.94 6.38
CA HIS A 19 10.13 15.90 7.49
C HIS A 19 11.56 16.30 7.85
N ARG A 20 11.84 17.61 7.93
CA ARG A 20 13.11 18.14 8.44
C ARG A 20 12.98 18.45 9.92
N PHE A 21 13.74 17.73 10.76
CA PHE A 21 13.68 17.84 12.20
C PHE A 21 14.25 19.17 12.71
N ARG A 22 13.47 19.86 13.54
CA ARG A 22 13.89 21.05 14.31
C ARG A 22 14.59 20.64 15.59
N ASN A 23 14.09 19.59 16.25
CA ASN A 23 14.70 19.00 17.42
C ASN A 23 15.32 17.64 17.09
N SER A 24 16.64 17.62 16.86
CA SER A 24 17.38 16.40 16.53
C SER A 24 17.33 15.34 17.64
N THR A 25 17.08 15.73 18.90
CA THR A 25 16.99 14.77 20.02
C THR A 25 15.77 13.86 19.92
N LEU A 26 14.70 14.29 19.24
CA LEU A 26 13.53 13.44 18.98
C LEU A 26 13.89 12.33 17.98
N LEU A 27 14.58 12.67 16.90
CA LEU A 27 15.02 11.71 15.92
C LEU A 27 16.07 10.74 16.49
N GLU A 28 17.02 11.25 17.26
CA GLU A 28 18.01 10.42 17.96
C GLU A 28 17.33 9.42 18.91
N ALA A 29 16.34 9.87 19.69
CA ALA A 29 15.57 9.01 20.57
C ALA A 29 14.79 7.93 19.80
N ALA A 30 14.21 8.26 18.64
CA ALA A 30 13.48 7.33 17.80
C ALA A 30 14.38 6.29 17.10
N LEU A 31 15.63 6.65 16.77
CA LEU A 31 16.59 5.75 16.12
C LEU A 31 17.37 4.87 17.12
N THR A 32 17.32 5.21 18.42
CA THR A 32 18.02 4.48 19.48
C THR A 32 17.13 3.40 20.05
N HIS A 33 17.19 2.20 19.46
CA HIS A 33 16.38 1.07 19.91
C HIS A 33 16.74 0.69 21.37
N PRO A 34 15.78 0.27 22.22
CA PRO A 34 16.03 -0.07 23.62
C PRO A 34 17.09 -1.17 23.85
N SER A 35 17.41 -1.98 22.83
CA SER A 35 18.49 -2.97 22.92
C SER A 35 19.89 -2.34 22.90
N SER A 36 20.06 -1.13 22.35
CA SER A 36 21.34 -0.42 22.24
C SER A 36 21.76 0.28 23.53
N THR A 37 20.81 0.50 24.44
CA THR A 37 21.03 1.18 25.71
C THR A 37 21.33 0.18 26.82
N ASP A 38 22.24 0.57 27.73
CA ASP A 38 22.43 -0.16 28.98
C ASP A 38 21.09 -0.21 29.76
N PRO A 39 20.70 -1.34 30.38
CA PRO A 39 19.50 -1.44 31.20
C PRO A 39 19.38 -0.36 32.29
N SER A 40 20.51 0.18 32.77
CA SER A 40 20.57 1.29 33.73
C SER A 40 20.11 2.64 33.15
N GLN A 41 20.05 2.81 31.83
CA GLN A 41 19.59 4.02 31.14
C GLN A 41 18.08 3.99 30.92
N ALA A 42 17.31 3.94 32.01
CA ALA A 42 15.85 3.85 31.99
C ALA A 42 15.19 5.00 31.21
N ASP A 43 15.77 6.20 31.27
CA ASP A 43 15.23 7.40 30.60
C ASP A 43 15.22 7.29 29.07
N VAL A 44 16.28 6.71 28.48
CA VAL A 44 16.37 6.59 27.01
C VAL A 44 15.35 5.56 26.50
N ARG A 45 15.26 4.41 27.20
CA ARG A 45 14.25 3.39 26.89
C ARG A 45 12.83 3.94 27.00
N LEU A 46 12.56 4.72 28.05
CA LEU A 46 11.26 5.34 28.27
C LEU A 46 10.93 6.37 27.18
N ARG A 47 11.91 7.16 26.70
CA ARG A 47 11.71 8.09 25.58
C ARG A 47 11.31 7.35 24.31
N TYR A 48 12.04 6.30 23.93
CA TYR A 48 11.70 5.47 22.76
C TYR A 48 10.29 4.90 22.88
N GLN A 49 9.96 4.24 24.00
CA GLN A 49 8.66 3.59 24.20
C GLN A 49 7.49 4.59 24.18
N ARG A 50 7.70 5.82 24.66
CA ARG A 50 6.69 6.88 24.58
C ARG A 50 6.47 7.36 23.16
N LEU A 51 7.54 7.42 22.36
CA LEU A 51 7.46 7.75 20.93
C LEU A 51 6.75 6.64 20.15
N GLU A 52 7.10 5.38 20.39
CA GLU A 52 6.44 4.19 19.82
C GLU A 52 4.94 4.22 20.10
N PHE A 53 4.56 4.36 21.37
CA PHE A 53 3.16 4.43 21.80
C PHE A 53 2.39 5.58 21.13
N LEU A 54 2.98 6.76 21.05
CA LEU A 54 2.34 7.91 20.39
C LEU A 54 2.26 7.70 18.87
N GLY A 55 3.31 7.15 18.28
CA GLY A 55 3.43 6.91 16.86
C GLY A 55 2.39 5.94 16.31
N ASP A 56 2.11 4.84 17.02
CA ASP A 56 1.04 3.90 16.68
C ASP A 56 -0.32 4.61 16.55
N ALA A 57 -0.70 5.40 17.57
CA ALA A 57 -1.96 6.13 17.58
C ALA A 57 -2.03 7.19 16.46
N VAL A 58 -0.93 7.92 16.23
CA VAL A 58 -0.84 8.94 15.18
C VAL A 58 -0.90 8.30 13.80
N TRP A 59 -0.14 7.24 13.55
CA TRP A 59 -0.14 6.53 12.27
C TRP A 59 -1.52 5.96 11.97
N SER A 60 -2.14 5.30 12.95
CA SER A 60 -3.51 4.77 12.84
C SER A 60 -4.53 5.85 12.46
N LEU A 61 -4.41 7.05 13.03
CA LEU A 61 -5.27 8.19 12.67
C LEU A 61 -5.11 8.60 11.21
N TYR A 62 -3.88 8.82 10.75
CA TYR A 62 -3.64 9.30 9.38
C TYR A 62 -3.91 8.23 8.32
N VAL A 63 -3.72 6.96 8.63
CA VAL A 63 -4.18 5.84 7.79
C VAL A 63 -5.71 5.83 7.71
N SER A 64 -6.41 5.99 8.83
CA SER A 64 -7.88 6.11 8.83
C SER A 64 -8.37 7.30 7.99
N ASP A 65 -7.76 8.47 8.15
CA ASP A 65 -8.09 9.69 7.39
C ASP A 65 -7.90 9.50 5.88
N ALA A 66 -6.77 8.91 5.49
CA ALA A 66 -6.47 8.60 4.10
C ALA A 66 -7.47 7.59 3.51
N LEU A 67 -7.79 6.51 4.22
CA LEU A 67 -8.74 5.49 3.74
C LEU A 67 -10.15 6.06 3.55
N VAL A 68 -10.66 6.83 4.50
CA VAL A 68 -11.99 7.48 4.38
C VAL A 68 -12.01 8.43 3.17
N SER A 69 -10.92 9.17 2.96
CA SER A 69 -10.82 10.09 1.83
C SER A 69 -10.71 9.38 0.48
N LEU A 70 -9.97 8.26 0.41
CA LEU A 70 -9.72 7.51 -0.82
C LEU A 70 -10.86 6.56 -1.19
N LEU A 71 -11.66 6.11 -0.22
CA LEU A 71 -12.73 5.12 -0.40
C LEU A 71 -14.07 5.63 0.15
N PRO A 72 -14.67 6.68 -0.46
CA PRO A 72 -15.86 7.34 0.09
C PRO A 72 -17.12 6.46 0.17
N THR A 73 -17.14 5.32 -0.53
CA THR A 73 -18.26 4.38 -0.54
C THR A 73 -17.98 3.10 0.26
N ALA A 74 -16.81 2.96 0.88
CA ALA A 74 -16.46 1.77 1.65
C ALA A 74 -17.25 1.69 2.95
N SER A 75 -17.57 0.48 3.37
CA SER A 75 -18.22 0.23 4.67
C SER A 75 -17.23 0.37 5.84
N GLU A 76 -17.74 0.59 7.05
CA GLU A 76 -16.90 0.62 8.28
C GLU A 76 -16.07 -0.66 8.44
N GLY A 77 -16.65 -1.82 8.16
CA GLY A 77 -15.96 -3.11 8.24
C GLY A 77 -14.82 -3.22 7.23
N GLU A 78 -15.03 -2.76 6.01
CA GLU A 78 -13.98 -2.71 4.99
C GLU A 78 -12.85 -1.75 5.39
N LEU A 79 -13.19 -0.54 5.85
CA LEU A 79 -12.21 0.44 6.32
C LEU A 79 -11.40 -0.10 7.50
N THR A 80 -12.04 -0.80 8.43
CA THR A 80 -11.38 -1.43 9.59
C THR A 80 -10.42 -2.54 9.16
N GLN A 81 -10.83 -3.40 8.22
CA GLN A 81 -9.98 -4.47 7.69
C GLN A 81 -8.74 -3.90 6.98
N ARG A 82 -8.94 -2.89 6.13
CA ARG A 82 -7.85 -2.24 5.40
C ARG A 82 -6.87 -1.53 6.32
N ARG A 83 -7.38 -0.78 7.31
CA ARG A 83 -6.55 -0.18 8.35
C ARG A 83 -5.72 -1.23 9.07
N ALA A 84 -6.33 -2.33 9.51
CA ALA A 84 -5.63 -3.41 10.21
C ALA A 84 -4.45 -3.97 9.40
N GLY A 85 -4.58 -4.07 8.06
CA GLY A 85 -3.47 -4.43 7.18
C GLY A 85 -2.34 -3.39 7.20
N LEU A 86 -2.69 -2.11 7.04
CA LEU A 86 -1.75 -0.98 6.94
C LEU A 86 -1.04 -0.62 8.25
N VAL A 87 -1.62 -0.98 9.41
CA VAL A 87 -1.03 -0.76 10.73
C VAL A 87 -0.45 -2.06 11.32
N SER A 88 -0.42 -3.14 10.55
CA SER A 88 0.17 -4.40 11.00
C SER A 88 1.69 -4.28 11.13
N ALA A 89 2.29 -5.01 12.07
CA ALA A 89 3.75 -5.02 12.25
C ALA A 89 4.51 -5.36 10.96
N THR A 90 3.94 -6.22 10.10
CA THR A 90 4.50 -6.52 8.77
C THR A 90 4.48 -5.32 7.85
N ALA A 91 3.33 -4.64 7.70
CA ALA A 91 3.24 -3.46 6.85
C ALA A 91 4.14 -2.31 7.34
N LEU A 92 4.21 -2.09 8.65
CA LEU A 92 5.10 -1.09 9.24
C LEU A 92 6.58 -1.42 9.01
N ALA A 93 6.96 -2.70 9.10
CA ALA A 93 8.32 -3.14 8.80
C ALA A 93 8.66 -2.97 7.31
N ASP A 94 7.71 -3.25 6.41
CA ASP A 94 7.88 -3.05 4.97
C ASP A 94 8.05 -1.56 4.66
N MET A 95 7.25 -0.68 5.26
CA MET A 95 7.40 0.77 5.15
C MET A 95 8.76 1.25 5.68
N ALA A 96 9.20 0.76 6.84
CA ALA A 96 10.52 1.06 7.38
C ALA A 96 11.65 0.68 6.40
N GLN A 97 11.54 -0.48 5.74
CA GLN A 97 12.54 -0.92 4.77
C GLN A 97 12.50 -0.09 3.49
N LEU A 98 11.30 0.11 2.93
CA LEU A 98 11.07 0.86 1.70
C LEU A 98 11.65 2.27 1.78
N HIS A 99 11.47 2.94 2.92
CA HIS A 99 11.97 4.29 3.14
C HIS A 99 13.36 4.35 3.80
N GLY A 100 14.09 3.24 3.83
CA GLY A 100 15.50 3.22 4.21
C GLY A 100 15.77 3.49 5.70
N LEU A 101 14.84 3.13 6.60
CA LEU A 101 15.03 3.26 8.05
C LEU A 101 16.07 2.29 8.59
N ALA A 102 16.09 1.06 8.06
CA ALA A 102 16.86 -0.04 8.63
C ALA A 102 18.35 0.31 8.84
N PRO A 103 19.08 0.95 7.90
CA PRO A 103 20.48 1.34 8.09
C PRO A 103 20.71 2.43 9.16
N LEU A 104 19.68 3.19 9.52
CA LEU A 104 19.77 4.32 10.45
C LEU A 104 19.64 3.90 11.93
N LEU A 105 19.13 2.70 12.20
CA LEU A 105 18.88 2.23 13.56
C LEU A 105 20.17 2.00 14.34
N LEU A 106 20.16 2.43 15.60
CA LEU A 106 21.20 2.14 16.57
C LEU A 106 20.75 0.95 17.42
N LEU A 107 21.47 -0.17 17.28
CA LEU A 107 21.20 -1.44 17.94
C LEU A 107 22.42 -1.86 18.77
N SER A 108 22.23 -2.69 19.80
CA SER A 108 23.39 -3.32 20.45
C SER A 108 24.02 -4.37 19.55
N LYS A 109 25.30 -4.68 19.83
CA LYS A 109 26.03 -5.77 19.16
C LYS A 109 25.28 -7.10 19.23
N GLY A 110 24.62 -7.41 20.35
CA GLY A 110 23.84 -8.63 20.50
C GLY A 110 22.63 -8.68 19.57
N GLU A 111 21.89 -7.56 19.48
CA GLU A 111 20.75 -7.45 18.58
C GLU A 111 21.19 -7.54 17.10
N GLU A 112 22.30 -6.89 16.73
CA GLU A 112 22.91 -7.00 15.41
C GLU A 112 23.27 -8.43 15.02
N LEU A 113 23.97 -9.14 15.90
CA LEU A 113 24.44 -10.51 15.63
C LEU A 113 23.30 -11.51 15.36
N THR A 114 22.10 -11.20 15.86
CA THR A 114 20.89 -12.02 15.64
C THR A 114 20.05 -11.54 14.46
N GLY A 115 20.57 -10.64 13.62
CA GLY A 115 19.86 -10.07 12.48
C GLY A 115 18.77 -9.07 12.85
N GLY A 116 18.84 -8.47 14.04
CA GLY A 116 17.82 -7.59 14.61
C GLY A 116 17.40 -6.43 13.70
N ARG A 117 18.34 -5.88 12.93
CA ARG A 117 18.11 -4.78 11.99
C ARG A 117 17.05 -5.07 10.93
N LEU A 118 16.81 -6.35 10.61
CA LEU A 118 15.80 -6.78 9.64
C LEU A 118 14.61 -7.52 10.28
N LYS A 119 14.57 -7.65 11.62
CA LYS A 119 13.44 -8.28 12.30
C LYS A 119 12.21 -7.37 12.20
N THR A 120 11.07 -7.94 11.82
CA THR A 120 9.78 -7.24 11.72
C THR A 120 9.48 -6.40 12.96
N ARG A 121 9.64 -6.97 14.17
CA ARG A 121 9.37 -6.26 15.43
C ARG A 121 10.25 -5.03 15.65
N VAL A 122 11.53 -5.10 15.27
CA VAL A 122 12.47 -3.97 15.44
C VAL A 122 12.09 -2.87 14.46
N LEU A 123 11.85 -3.23 13.19
CA LEU A 123 11.49 -2.27 12.16
C LEU A 123 10.13 -1.62 12.40
N SER A 124 9.11 -2.39 12.80
CA SER A 124 7.77 -1.87 13.06
C SER A 124 7.75 -0.89 14.23
N SER A 125 8.35 -1.25 15.37
CA SER A 125 8.42 -0.37 16.54
C SER A 125 9.27 0.88 16.26
N SER A 126 10.34 0.75 15.47
CA SER A 126 11.19 1.89 15.11
C SER A 126 10.45 2.84 14.16
N PHE A 127 9.64 2.30 13.24
CA PHE A 127 8.78 3.10 12.38
C PHE A 127 7.81 3.94 13.20
N GLU A 128 7.09 3.31 14.14
CA GLU A 128 6.18 4.00 15.06
C GLU A 128 6.92 5.06 15.87
N ALA A 129 8.08 4.74 16.46
CA ALA A 129 8.88 5.71 17.19
C ALA A 129 9.27 6.94 16.35
N VAL A 130 9.62 6.74 15.07
CA VAL A 130 9.90 7.84 14.14
C VAL A 130 8.64 8.67 13.85
N ILE A 131 7.49 8.03 13.63
CA ILE A 131 6.21 8.75 13.44
C ILE A 131 5.88 9.60 14.68
N GLY A 132 6.05 9.05 15.88
CA GLY A 132 5.88 9.79 17.13
C GLY A 132 6.84 10.98 17.24
N ALA A 133 8.09 10.82 16.80
CA ALA A 133 9.08 11.90 16.78
C ALA A 133 8.72 13.01 15.78
N ILE A 134 8.30 12.65 14.56
CA ILE A 134 7.84 13.61 13.55
C ILE A 134 6.63 14.39 14.07
N TYR A 135 5.67 13.71 14.70
CA TYR A 135 4.48 14.33 15.25
C TYR A 135 4.83 15.38 16.31
N LEU A 136 5.69 15.04 17.27
CA LEU A 136 6.11 15.98 18.32
C LEU A 136 6.93 17.16 17.78
N ASP A 137 7.65 16.98 16.67
CA ASP A 137 8.40 18.04 16.02
C ASP A 137 7.52 18.93 15.11
N GLY A 138 6.24 18.56 14.92
CA GLY A 138 5.24 19.32 14.17
C GLY A 138 5.09 18.94 12.69
N GLY A 139 5.64 17.80 12.27
CA GLY A 139 5.65 17.33 10.87
C GLY A 139 4.35 16.65 10.40
N LEU A 140 3.19 17.25 10.68
CA LEU A 140 1.89 16.63 10.38
C LEU A 140 1.65 16.37 8.88
N GLU A 141 2.12 17.26 8.01
CA GLU A 141 1.98 17.12 6.56
C GLU A 141 2.76 15.91 6.05
N ALA A 142 3.99 15.71 6.52
CA ALA A 142 4.82 14.55 6.16
C ALA A 142 4.15 13.22 6.55
N ILE A 143 3.53 13.15 7.73
CA ILE A 143 2.80 11.95 8.17
C ILE A 143 1.57 11.70 7.30
N ARG A 144 0.83 12.77 6.96
CA ARG A 144 -0.35 12.67 6.08
C ARG A 144 0.03 12.14 4.71
N ASP A 145 1.09 12.67 4.12
CA ASP A 145 1.54 12.27 2.77
C ASP A 145 2.03 10.82 2.77
N LEU A 146 2.80 10.42 3.79
CA LEU A 146 3.27 9.05 3.95
C LEU A 146 2.12 8.05 4.14
N ALA A 147 1.11 8.39 4.95
CA ALA A 147 -0.06 7.54 5.17
C ALA A 147 -0.91 7.42 3.88
N ARG A 148 -1.06 8.53 3.14
CA ARG A 148 -1.74 8.52 1.84
C ARG A 148 -1.01 7.65 0.83
N GLU A 149 0.32 7.77 0.73
CA GLU A 149 1.17 6.94 -0.13
C GLU A 149 0.99 5.45 0.21
N ALA A 150 1.08 5.08 1.48
CA ALA A 150 0.88 3.70 1.92
C ALA A 150 -0.49 3.14 1.51
N CYS A 151 -1.56 3.94 1.68
CA CYS A 151 -2.90 3.56 1.26
C CYS A 151 -3.00 3.39 -0.26
N VAL A 152 -2.47 4.33 -1.05
CA VAL A 152 -2.49 4.25 -2.52
C VAL A 152 -1.73 3.02 -3.01
N ASN A 153 -0.51 2.80 -2.53
CA ASN A 153 0.30 1.64 -2.90
C ASN A 153 -0.41 0.32 -2.60
N THR A 154 -1.11 0.24 -1.47
CA THR A 154 -1.90 -0.94 -1.09
C THR A 154 -3.10 -1.15 -2.03
N LEU A 155 -3.84 -0.09 -2.35
CA LEU A 155 -4.99 -0.14 -3.25
C LEU A 155 -4.58 -0.45 -4.70
N GLU A 156 -3.45 0.07 -5.16
CA GLU A 156 -2.88 -0.25 -6.47
C GLU A 156 -2.36 -1.69 -6.52
N GLY A 157 -1.68 -2.14 -5.47
CA GLY A 157 -1.25 -3.53 -5.31
C GLY A 157 -2.42 -4.51 -5.35
N GLU A 158 -3.57 -4.16 -4.74
CA GLU A 158 -4.81 -4.91 -4.88
C GLU A 158 -5.31 -4.96 -6.32
N HIS A 159 -5.29 -3.86 -7.06
CA HIS A 159 -5.68 -3.87 -8.48
C HIS A 159 -4.80 -4.76 -9.35
N VAL A 160 -3.51 -4.90 -9.00
CA VAL A 160 -2.56 -5.78 -9.69
C VAL A 160 -2.75 -7.25 -9.29
N THR A 161 -3.17 -7.52 -8.05
CA THR A 161 -3.27 -8.87 -7.48
C THR A 161 -4.67 -9.47 -7.53
N LEU A 162 -5.72 -8.66 -7.62
CA LEU A 162 -7.10 -9.12 -7.79
C LEU A 162 -7.25 -9.82 -9.14
N ASP A 163 -7.92 -10.97 -9.16
CA ASP A 163 -8.33 -11.59 -10.42
C ASP A 163 -9.16 -10.57 -11.21
N PRO A 164 -8.88 -10.37 -12.51
CA PRO A 164 -9.55 -9.37 -13.34
C PRO A 164 -11.08 -9.44 -13.29
N LYS A 165 -11.66 -10.63 -13.09
CA LYS A 165 -13.11 -10.78 -12.97
C LYS A 165 -13.63 -10.20 -11.66
N THR A 166 -12.90 -10.39 -10.57
CA THR A 166 -13.23 -9.82 -9.26
C THR A 166 -13.07 -8.31 -9.29
N ALA A 167 -11.93 -7.81 -9.78
CA ALA A 167 -11.70 -6.37 -9.92
C ALA A 167 -12.79 -5.69 -10.77
N LEU A 168 -13.19 -6.29 -11.89
CA LEU A 168 -14.28 -5.78 -12.71
C LEU A 168 -15.62 -5.80 -11.98
N GLN A 169 -15.90 -6.84 -11.19
CA GLN A 169 -17.14 -6.93 -10.41
C GLN A 169 -17.24 -5.80 -9.37
N HIS A 170 -16.17 -5.52 -8.64
CA HIS A 170 -16.13 -4.41 -7.68
C HIS A 170 -16.34 -3.06 -8.40
N LEU A 171 -15.63 -2.83 -9.51
CA LEU A 171 -15.72 -1.59 -10.28
C LEU A 171 -17.12 -1.38 -10.90
N ALA A 172 -17.70 -2.42 -11.49
CA ALA A 172 -19.03 -2.36 -12.09
C ALA A 172 -20.13 -2.16 -11.05
N GLN A 173 -19.98 -2.75 -9.86
CA GLN A 173 -20.92 -2.56 -8.76
C GLN A 173 -20.84 -1.15 -8.18
N SER A 174 -19.65 -0.55 -8.10
CA SER A 174 -19.46 0.80 -7.57
C SER A 174 -19.90 1.89 -8.56
N LEU A 175 -19.55 1.77 -9.85
CA LEU A 175 -19.85 2.79 -10.86
C LEU A 175 -21.25 2.69 -11.45
N LEU A 176 -21.76 1.46 -11.64
CA LEU A 176 -22.97 1.21 -12.44
C LEU A 176 -24.03 0.41 -11.70
N HIS A 177 -23.79 0.06 -10.42
CA HIS A 177 -24.67 -0.79 -9.61
C HIS A 177 -25.06 -2.09 -10.31
N ALA A 178 -24.15 -2.65 -11.12
CA ALA A 178 -24.41 -3.81 -11.96
C ALA A 178 -23.34 -4.89 -11.79
N THR A 179 -23.76 -6.15 -11.88
CA THR A 179 -22.85 -7.31 -11.87
C THR A 179 -22.45 -7.70 -13.29
N PRO A 180 -21.14 -7.82 -13.61
CA PRO A 180 -20.69 -8.25 -14.93
C PRO A 180 -21.17 -9.65 -15.30
N ARG A 181 -21.57 -9.84 -16.56
CA ARG A 181 -21.97 -11.14 -17.13
C ARG A 181 -21.07 -11.48 -18.31
N TYR A 182 -20.72 -12.76 -18.44
CA TYR A 182 -19.85 -13.25 -19.50
C TYR A 182 -20.62 -14.13 -20.47
N ARG A 183 -20.48 -13.87 -21.78
CA ARG A 183 -21.14 -14.62 -22.84
C ARG A 183 -20.11 -15.12 -23.85
N LEU A 184 -20.09 -16.43 -24.07
CA LEU A 184 -19.28 -17.03 -25.14
C LEU A 184 -19.91 -16.66 -26.49
N ILE A 185 -19.16 -15.99 -27.35
CA ILE A 185 -19.64 -15.54 -28.66
C ILE A 185 -19.03 -16.31 -29.83
N ARG A 186 -17.83 -16.88 -29.64
CA ARG A 186 -17.20 -17.71 -30.67
C ARG A 186 -16.32 -18.79 -30.07
N ARG A 187 -16.30 -19.95 -30.73
CA ARG A 187 -15.29 -20.99 -30.56
C ARG A 187 -14.73 -21.33 -31.93
N SER A 188 -13.42 -21.25 -32.08
CA SER A 188 -12.71 -21.52 -33.34
C SER A 188 -11.40 -22.25 -33.06
N GLY A 189 -10.61 -22.54 -34.10
CA GLY A 189 -9.33 -23.23 -33.98
C GLY A 189 -9.43 -24.74 -34.11
N ALA A 190 -8.28 -25.39 -34.21
CA ALA A 190 -8.20 -26.84 -34.37
C ALA A 190 -8.67 -27.56 -33.10
N PRO A 191 -9.11 -28.84 -33.18
CA PRO A 191 -9.54 -29.60 -31.99
C PRO A 191 -8.50 -29.63 -30.86
N HIS A 192 -7.21 -29.60 -31.20
CA HIS A 192 -6.08 -29.59 -30.27
C HIS A 192 -5.59 -28.17 -29.89
N ALA A 193 -6.17 -27.12 -30.47
CA ALA A 193 -5.83 -25.73 -30.21
C ALA A 193 -7.08 -24.83 -30.32
N PRO A 194 -8.11 -25.04 -29.48
CA PRO A 194 -9.31 -24.23 -29.53
C PRO A 194 -9.03 -22.81 -29.04
N THR A 195 -9.66 -21.84 -29.67
CA THR A 195 -9.73 -20.44 -29.25
C THR A 195 -11.18 -20.13 -28.87
N PHE A 196 -11.36 -19.62 -27.67
CA PHE A 196 -12.64 -19.15 -27.15
C PHE A 196 -12.63 -17.63 -27.18
N GLU A 197 -13.73 -17.04 -27.63
CA GLU A 197 -13.95 -15.60 -27.62
C GLU A 197 -15.19 -15.32 -26.77
N VAL A 198 -15.00 -14.55 -25.71
CA VAL A 198 -16.02 -14.21 -24.72
C VAL A 198 -16.15 -12.69 -24.70
N GLU A 199 -17.39 -12.21 -24.59
CA GLU A 199 -17.65 -10.81 -24.28
C GLU A 199 -18.13 -10.65 -22.85
N VAL A 200 -17.81 -9.51 -22.26
CA VAL A 200 -18.30 -9.10 -20.95
C VAL A 200 -19.30 -7.97 -21.08
N ILE A 201 -20.40 -8.11 -20.36
CA ILE A 201 -21.57 -7.24 -20.40
C ILE A 201 -21.74 -6.68 -19.00
N VAL A 202 -21.84 -5.35 -18.89
CA VAL A 202 -22.15 -4.67 -17.64
C VAL A 202 -23.41 -3.84 -17.87
N GLY A 203 -24.42 -4.03 -17.02
CA GLY A 203 -25.76 -3.49 -17.28
C GLY A 203 -26.41 -4.16 -18.49
N GLN A 204 -26.72 -3.38 -19.54
CA GLN A 204 -27.38 -3.84 -20.75
C GLN A 204 -26.47 -3.91 -21.99
N SER A 205 -25.23 -3.43 -21.89
CA SER A 205 -24.35 -3.26 -23.05
C SER A 205 -23.08 -4.10 -22.92
N PRO A 206 -22.63 -4.76 -24.00
CA PRO A 206 -21.31 -5.37 -24.05
C PRO A 206 -20.25 -4.26 -24.01
N ILE A 207 -19.28 -4.39 -23.11
CA ILE A 207 -18.24 -3.36 -22.90
C ILE A 207 -16.86 -3.78 -23.42
N ALA A 208 -16.58 -5.08 -23.46
CA ALA A 208 -15.28 -5.59 -23.91
C ALA A 208 -15.34 -7.06 -24.34
N LYS A 209 -14.28 -7.52 -25.02
CA LYS A 209 -14.12 -8.90 -25.52
C LYS A 209 -12.75 -9.44 -25.17
N GLY A 210 -12.67 -10.75 -24.97
CA GLY A 210 -11.43 -11.45 -24.65
C GLY A 210 -11.33 -12.80 -25.33
N LYS A 211 -10.10 -13.19 -25.66
CA LYS A 211 -9.78 -14.50 -26.26
C LYS A 211 -8.88 -15.32 -25.35
N GLY A 212 -9.05 -16.64 -25.38
CA GLY A 212 -8.25 -17.56 -24.59
C GLY A 212 -8.31 -18.99 -25.12
N ARG A 213 -7.40 -19.86 -24.64
CA ARG A 213 -7.34 -21.27 -25.05
C ARG A 213 -8.41 -22.13 -24.37
N ASN A 214 -9.01 -21.58 -23.32
CA ASN A 214 -10.20 -22.08 -22.66
C ASN A 214 -11.13 -20.91 -22.32
N ARG A 215 -12.35 -21.23 -21.88
CA ARG A 215 -13.35 -20.22 -21.52
C ARG A 215 -12.90 -19.32 -20.36
N GLN A 216 -12.20 -19.85 -19.38
CA GLN A 216 -11.76 -19.09 -18.21
C GLN A 216 -10.68 -18.06 -18.57
N GLU A 217 -9.72 -18.43 -19.43
CA GLU A 217 -8.74 -17.50 -19.99
C GLU A 217 -9.41 -16.40 -20.81
N ALA A 218 -10.40 -16.75 -21.65
CA ALA A 218 -11.14 -15.78 -22.45
C ALA A 218 -11.97 -14.81 -21.59
N GLU A 219 -12.61 -15.30 -20.52
CA GLU A 219 -13.32 -14.47 -19.53
C GLU A 219 -12.38 -13.51 -18.80
N ARG A 220 -11.22 -14.01 -18.35
CA ARG A 220 -10.21 -13.18 -17.68
C ARG A 220 -9.66 -12.09 -18.60
N ALA A 221 -9.39 -12.43 -19.87
CA ALA A 221 -8.96 -11.45 -20.87
C ALA A 221 -10.04 -10.38 -21.14
N ALA A 222 -11.31 -10.79 -21.24
CA ALA A 222 -12.42 -9.85 -21.44
C ALA A 222 -12.58 -8.90 -20.24
N ALA A 223 -12.38 -9.41 -19.02
CA ALA A 223 -12.44 -8.62 -17.81
C ALA A 223 -11.31 -7.59 -17.72
N GLN A 224 -10.09 -7.97 -18.12
CA GLN A 224 -8.93 -7.07 -18.18
C GLN A 224 -9.14 -5.92 -19.17
N ASP A 225 -9.69 -6.23 -20.35
CA ASP A 225 -10.00 -5.24 -21.39
C ASP A 225 -11.09 -4.27 -20.91
N ALA A 226 -12.15 -4.80 -20.29
CA ALA A 226 -13.21 -3.97 -19.68
C ALA A 226 -12.71 -3.04 -18.56
N LEU A 227 -11.80 -3.51 -17.71
CA LEU A 227 -11.19 -2.69 -16.67
C LEU A 227 -10.41 -1.50 -17.26
N SER A 228 -9.76 -1.71 -18.40
CA SER A 228 -9.03 -0.65 -19.10
C SER A 228 -10.00 0.38 -19.70
N SER A 229 -11.05 -0.08 -20.40
CA SER A 229 -12.08 0.79 -21.00
C SER A 229 -12.89 1.59 -19.97
N LEU A 230 -13.15 1.04 -18.79
CA LEU A 230 -13.88 1.75 -17.73
C LEU A 230 -13.01 2.75 -16.94
N ARG A 231 -11.68 2.63 -17.03
CA ARG A 231 -10.71 3.54 -16.39
C ARG A 231 -10.35 4.74 -17.27
N GLU A 232 -10.53 4.65 -18.59
CA GLU A 232 -10.37 5.77 -19.52
C GLU A 232 -11.74 6.30 -19.99
N PRO A 233 -12.32 7.33 -19.33
CA PRO A 233 -13.56 7.93 -19.78
C PRO A 233 -13.29 8.88 -20.96
N SER A 234 -12.87 8.37 -22.12
CA SER A 234 -12.78 9.14 -23.38
C SER A 234 -12.63 8.21 -24.60
N ALA A 235 -13.75 7.71 -25.15
CA ALA A 235 -13.98 7.62 -26.61
C ALA A 235 -15.25 6.81 -26.94
N THR A 236 -16.19 7.50 -27.59
CA THR A 236 -17.13 6.96 -28.59
C THR A 236 -18.32 6.13 -28.09
N ILE A 237 -19.33 6.82 -27.58
CA ILE A 237 -20.72 6.44 -27.88
C ILE A 237 -20.98 6.87 -29.33
N SER A 238 -20.71 5.97 -30.28
CA SER A 238 -21.19 6.13 -31.65
C SER A 238 -22.67 5.79 -31.67
N SER A 239 -23.51 6.81 -31.49
CA SER A 239 -24.94 6.73 -31.78
C SER A 239 -25.12 6.54 -33.29
N GLY A 240 -25.28 5.28 -33.71
CA GLY A 240 -25.93 4.99 -34.98
C GLY A 240 -27.44 5.21 -34.82
N ASN A 241 -28.03 6.05 -35.67
CA ASN A 241 -29.42 5.98 -36.13
C ASN A 241 -29.52 6.94 -37.33
N ASN A 242 -29.39 6.42 -38.55
CA ASN A 242 -30.43 5.79 -39.38
C ASN A 242 -31.39 6.84 -39.99
N GLU A 243 -31.36 6.86 -41.32
CA GLU A 243 -32.14 7.67 -42.25
C GLU A 243 -33.65 7.57 -42.01
N ILE A 244 -34.39 8.65 -42.28
CA ILE A 244 -35.74 8.56 -42.84
C ILE A 244 -35.89 9.65 -43.92
N PRO A 245 -36.32 9.31 -45.14
CA PRO A 245 -36.61 10.28 -46.20
C PRO A 245 -38.03 10.83 -46.08
N TYR A 246 -38.21 12.13 -46.35
CA TYR A 246 -39.19 12.71 -47.27
C TYR A 246 -38.90 14.21 -47.44
#